data_AF-A0A6P0Z9W5-F1
#
_entry.id   AF-A0A6P0Z9W5-F1
#
_cell.length_a   1.000
_cell.length_b   1.000
_cell.length_c   1.000
_cell.angle_alpha   90.00
_cell.angle_beta   90.00
_cell.angle_gamma   90.00
#
_symmetry.space_group_name_H-M   'P 1'
#
loop_
_entity.id
_entity.type
_entity.pdbx_description
1 polymer ?
#
loop_
_entity_poly.entity_id
_entity_poly.type
_entity_poly.pdbx_seq_one_letter_code
_entity_poly.pdbx_strand_id
1 'polypeptide(L)' 'VNSLQDIEALVGRRAEQNMLHPITGQVLVEADKLITRSILKQLEDTPSFKVGEAFSNTSKA' A
#
# COMPACT_ATOMS: atom_id res chain seq x y z
N VAL A 1 16.44 -5.29 2.33
CA VAL A 1 15.56 -6.45 2.54
C VAL A 1 14.48 -5.99 3.52
N ASN A 2 13.20 -5.90 3.11
CA ASN A 2 11.97 -5.83 3.98
C ASN A 2 10.72 -5.20 3.36
N SER A 3 10.73 -4.72 2.10
CA SER A 3 9.55 -4.05 1.52
C SER A 3 8.25 -4.85 1.52
N LEU A 4 8.31 -6.19 1.45
CA LEU A 4 7.12 -7.06 1.45
C LEU A 4 6.50 -7.27 2.85
N GLN A 5 7.35 -7.37 3.87
CA GLN A 5 6.89 -7.58 5.25
C GLN A 5 6.14 -6.36 5.78
N ASP A 6 6.56 -5.15 5.38
CA ASP A 6 5.90 -3.90 5.74
C ASP A 6 4.49 -3.77 5.13
N ILE A 7 4.27 -4.39 3.97
CA ILE A 7 2.98 -4.38 3.28
C ILE A 7 2.02 -5.38 3.93
N GLU A 8 2.48 -6.58 4.30
CA GLU A 8 1.65 -7.56 5.01
C GLU A 8 1.09 -7.01 6.32
N ALA A 9 1.81 -6.09 6.98
CA ALA A 9 1.35 -5.41 8.20
C ALA A 9 0.10 -4.52 7.98
N LEU A 10 -0.19 -4.16 6.73
CA LEU A 10 -1.37 -3.38 6.35
C LEU A 10 -2.63 -4.26 6.19
N VAL A 11 -2.48 -5.57 6.02
CA VAL A 11 -3.63 -6.48 5.85
C VAL A 11 -4.53 -6.45 7.08
N GLY A 12 -5.84 -6.35 6.86
CA GLY A 12 -6.84 -6.30 7.92
C GLY A 12 -7.07 -4.89 8.48
N ARG A 13 -6.28 -3.89 8.07
CA ARG A 13 -6.55 -2.48 8.37
C ARG A 13 -7.49 -1.87 7.33
N ARG A 14 -8.12 -0.75 7.70
CA ARG A 14 -8.84 0.10 6.73
C ARG A 14 -7.87 1.11 6.13
N ALA A 15 -7.98 1.35 4.84
CA ALA A 15 -7.20 2.36 4.16
C ALA A 15 -7.67 3.76 4.59
N GLU A 16 -6.78 4.57 5.16
CA GLU A 16 -7.12 5.94 5.57
C GLU A 16 -7.34 6.87 4.37
N GLN A 17 -6.76 6.52 3.22
CA GLN A 17 -6.88 7.25 1.95
C GLN A 17 -6.80 6.27 0.77
N ASN A 18 -7.12 6.76 -0.44
CA ASN A 18 -6.99 5.95 -1.65
C ASN A 18 -5.55 5.45 -1.82
N MET A 19 -5.37 4.13 -1.80
CA MET A 19 -4.11 3.49 -2.11
C MET A 19 -4.00 3.36 -3.62
N LEU A 20 -2.94 3.94 -4.18
CA LEU A 20 -2.68 3.91 -5.62
C LEU A 20 -1.62 2.88 -5.96
N HIS A 21 -1.75 2.30 -7.15
CA HIS A 21 -0.71 1.48 -7.73
C HIS A 21 0.50 2.38 -8.05
N PRO A 22 1.71 2.05 -7.58
CA PRO A 22 2.89 2.92 -7.69
C PRO A 22 3.34 3.16 -9.14
N ILE A 23 3.13 2.20 -10.03
CA ILE A 23 3.47 2.32 -11.47
C ILE A 23 2.32 2.89 -12.29
N THR A 24 1.12 2.30 -12.21
CA THR A 24 0.00 2.67 -13.10
C THR A 24 -0.81 3.85 -12.58
N GLY A 25 -0.67 4.23 -11.31
CA GLY A 25 -1.45 5.28 -10.66
C GLY A 25 -2.92 4.90 -10.41
N GLN A 26 -3.33 3.68 -10.73
CA GLN A 26 -4.72 3.23 -10.56
C GLN A 26 -5.06 3.03 -9.09
N VAL A 27 -6.32 3.28 -8.71
CA VAL A 27 -6.79 3.03 -7.34
C VAL A 27 -6.86 1.53 -7.07
N LEU A 28 -6.11 1.05 -6.09
CA LEU A 28 -6.11 -0.34 -5.62
C LEU A 28 -7.05 -0.56 -4.44
N VAL A 29 -7.08 0.39 -3.51
CA VAL A 29 -7.97 0.39 -2.35
C VAL A 29 -8.53 1.79 -2.21
N GLU A 30 -9.84 1.92 -2.17
CA GLU A 30 -10.46 3.20 -1.85
C GLU A 30 -10.35 3.49 -0.35
N ALA A 31 -10.40 4.77 0.02
CA ALA A 31 -10.48 5.18 1.40
C ALA A 31 -11.61 4.42 2.15
N ASP A 32 -11.39 4.16 3.43
CA ASP A 32 -12.22 3.38 4.35
C ASP A 32 -12.46 1.91 3.97
N LYS A 33 -11.90 1.40 2.87
CA LYS A 33 -12.00 -0.03 2.51
C LYS A 33 -10.99 -0.89 3.22
N LEU A 34 -11.36 -2.16 3.40
CA LEU A 34 -10.50 -3.18 4.03
C LEU A 34 -9.35 -3.56 3.10
N ILE A 35 -8.13 -3.49 3.62
CA ILE A 35 -6.93 -3.94 2.91
C ILE A 35 -6.84 -5.46 3.03
N THR A 36 -6.90 -6.15 1.89
CA THR A 36 -6.87 -7.62 1.84
C THR A 36 -5.60 -8.14 1.19
N ARG A 37 -5.25 -9.39 1.50
CA ARG A 37 -4.08 -10.06 0.91
C ARG A 37 -4.17 -10.21 -0.62
N SER A 38 -5.39 -10.27 -1.19
CA SER A 38 -5.57 -10.34 -2.65
C SER A 38 -5.10 -9.05 -3.36
N ILE A 39 -5.24 -7.89 -2.71
CA ILE A 39 -4.77 -6.61 -3.25
C ILE A 39 -3.25 -6.52 -3.17
N LEU A 40 -2.64 -7.07 -2.12
CA LEU A 40 -1.17 -7.13 -2.01
C LEU A 40 -0.55 -7.98 -3.12
N LYS A 41 -1.19 -9.09 -3.49
CA LYS A 41 -0.73 -9.92 -4.61
C LYS A 41 -0.70 -9.15 -5.94
N GLN A 42 -1.60 -8.19 -6.14
CA GLN A 42 -1.58 -7.31 -7.33
C GLN A 42 -0.37 -6.37 -7.31
N LEU A 43 0.18 -6.07 -6.13
CA LEU A 43 1.39 -5.26 -5.96
C LEU A 43 2.68 -6.10 -6.03
N GLU A 44 2.63 -7.37 -5.66
CA GLU A 44 3.76 -8.32 -5.77
C GLU A 44 4.19 -8.56 -7.23
N ASP A 45 3.23 -8.57 -8.16
CA ASP A 45 3.51 -8.65 -9.61
C ASP A 45 4.24 -7.40 -10.15
N THR A 46 4.39 -6.37 -9.31
CA THR A 46 5.14 -5.16 -9.62
C THR A 46 6.54 -5.20 -8.96
N PRO A 47 7.63 -5.41 -9.73
CA PRO A 47 8.96 -5.71 -9.19
C PRO A 47 9.68 -4.55 -8.45
N SER A 48 9.01 -3.45 -8.10
CA SER A 48 9.66 -2.25 -7.54
C SER A 48 9.04 -1.66 -6.28
N PHE A 49 8.03 -2.29 -5.67
CA PHE A 49 7.33 -1.65 -4.55
C PHE A 49 8.17 -1.67 -3.25
N LYS A 50 8.83 -0.55 -2.95
CA LYS A 50 9.44 -0.24 -1.65
C LYS A 50 8.46 0.58 -0.80
N VAL A 51 7.61 -0.09 -0.03
CA VAL A 51 6.74 0.55 0.98
C VAL A 51 7.54 0.85 2.24
N GLY A 52 8.52 1.73 2.09
CA GLY A 52 9.22 2.34 3.22
C GLY A 52 9.10 3.86 3.23
N GLU A 53 8.75 4.49 2.09
CA GLU A 53 8.94 5.93 1.91
C GLU A 53 7.62 6.70 1.71
N ALA A 54 6.49 6.04 1.45
CA ALA A 54 5.22 6.71 1.19
C ALA A 54 4.48 7.22 2.45
N PHE A 55 4.83 6.70 3.64
CA PHE A 55 4.17 7.08 4.90
C PHE A 55 5.01 8.01 5.80
N SER A 56 6.22 8.40 5.38
CA SER A 56 7.09 9.28 6.18
C SER A 56 6.82 10.78 6.04
N ASN A 57 5.85 11.19 5.21
CA ASN A 57 5.54 12.61 4.97
C ASN A 57 4.23 13.13 5.59
N THR A 58 3.54 12.37 6.43
CA THR A 58 2.45 12.91 7.27
C THR A 58 2.96 13.33 8.65
N SER A 59 4.00 14.18 8.67
CA SER A 59 4.31 14.97 9.85
C SER A 59 4.54 16.43 9.46
N LYS A 60 3.79 17.31 10.12
CA LYS A 60 3.76 18.79 10.05
C LYS A 60 2.98 19.46 8.92
N ALA A 61 1.78 19.89 9.27
CA ALA A 61 1.35 21.29 9.15
C ALA A 61 0.50 21.65 10.37
#